data_AF-I6ZVC3-F1
#
_entry.id   AF-I6ZVC3-F1
#
_cell.length_a   1.000
_cell.length_b   1.000
_cell.length_c   1.000
_cell.angle_alpha   90.00
_cell.angle_beta   90.00
_cell.angle_gamma   90.00
#
_symmetry.space_group_name_H-M   'P 1'
#
loop_
_entity.id
_entity.type
_entity.pdbx_description
1 polymer ?
#
loop_
_entity_poly.entity_id
_entity_poly.type
_entity_poly.pdbx_seq_one_letter_code
_entity_poly.pdbx_strand_id
1 'polypeptide(L)' 'DRIIQRGHYTEKKAAELARVIIGVVEACHSLGVMHRDLKPENFLFVNEKEESPLKTIDFGLSMFFKPGDMFSDVVGSP' A
#
# COMPACT_ATOMS: atom_id res chain seq x y z
N ASP A 1 -3.14 -15.40 2.56
CA ASP A 1 -3.94 -14.28 3.09
C ASP A 1 -4.31 -14.41 4.56
N ARG A 2 -3.59 -13.65 5.39
CA ARG A 2 -3.81 -13.58 6.85
C ARG A 2 -5.24 -13.20 7.22
N ILE A 3 -5.87 -12.38 6.39
CA ILE A 3 -7.27 -11.93 6.56
C ILE A 3 -8.23 -13.10 6.33
N ILE A 4 -8.01 -13.89 5.27
CA ILE A 4 -8.85 -15.05 4.92
C ILE A 4 -8.71 -16.16 5.97
N GLN A 5 -7.49 -16.41 6.47
CA GLN A 5 -7.23 -17.46 7.47
C GLN A 5 -7.87 -17.20 8.84
N ARG A 6 -8.25 -15.95 9.14
CA ARG A 6 -8.80 -15.58 10.46
C ARG A 6 -10.30 -15.87 10.62
N GLY A 7 -11.04 -16.15 9.56
CA GLY A 7 -12.48 -16.43 9.58
C GLY A 7 -13.38 -15.23 9.92
N HIS A 8 -13.01 -14.42 10.92
CA HIS A 8 -13.65 -13.14 11.25
C HIS A 8 -12.62 -12.00 11.28
N TYR A 9 -12.88 -10.95 10.51
CA TYR A 9 -12.06 -9.75 10.44
C TYR A 9 -12.91 -8.52 10.78
N THR A 10 -12.70 -7.96 11.96
CA THR A 10 -13.49 -6.82 12.47
C THR A 10 -13.11 -5.52 11.76
N GLU A 11 -14.04 -4.58 11.66
CA GLU A 11 -13.77 -3.22 11.15
C GLU A 11 -12.62 -2.53 11.88
N LYS A 12 -12.48 -2.73 13.19
CA LYS A 12 -11.35 -2.19 13.97
C LYS A 12 -9.99 -2.63 13.40
N LYS A 13 -9.84 -3.93 13.15
CA LYS A 13 -8.62 -4.51 12.55
C LYS A 13 -8.41 -4.02 11.11
N ALA A 14 -9.50 -3.87 10.33
CA ALA A 14 -9.42 -3.29 9.00
C ALA A 14 -8.91 -1.84 9.03
N ALA A 15 -9.42 -1.02 9.95
CA ALA A 15 -8.98 0.36 10.14
C ALA A 15 -7.51 0.45 10.59
N GLU A 16 -7.06 -0.47 11.45
CA GLU A 16 -5.64 -0.57 11.84
C GLU A 16 -4.74 -0.86 10.64
N LEU A 17 -5.12 -1.82 9.79
CA LEU A 17 -4.37 -2.13 8.57
C LEU A 17 -4.39 -0.97 7.56
N ALA A 18 -5.54 -0.34 7.37
CA ALA A 18 -5.70 0.81 6.48
C ALA A 18 -4.82 2.00 6.92
N ARG A 19 -4.71 2.25 8.24
CA ARG A 19 -3.77 3.27 8.76
C ARG A 19 -2.33 2.99 8.39
N VAL A 20 -1.89 1.73 8.44
CA VAL A 20 -0.53 1.35 8.02
C VAL A 20 -0.34 1.61 6.53
N ILE A 21 -1.30 1.21 5.69
CA ILE A 21 -1.26 1.45 4.24
C ILE A 21 -1.17 2.94 3.92
N ILE A 22 -2.01 3.77 4.54
CA ILE A 22 -1.99 5.24 4.35
C ILE A 22 -0.65 5.82 4.80
N GLY A 23 -0.07 5.35 5.91
CA GLY A 23 1.24 5.80 6.36
C GLY A 23 2.36 5.50 5.35
N VAL A 24 2.29 4.37 4.63
CA VAL A 24 3.24 4.10 3.54
C VAL A 24 3.05 5.06 2.37
N VAL A 25 1.81 5.34 1.99
CA VAL A 25 1.49 6.30 0.91
C VAL A 25 1.97 7.70 1.27
N GLU A 26 1.75 8.15 2.51
CA GLU A 26 2.26 9.41 3.04
C GLU A 26 3.79 9.49 2.94
N ALA A 27 4.49 8.43 3.37
CA ALA A 27 5.95 8.37 3.28
C ALA A 27 6.43 8.49 1.82
N CYS A 28 5.82 7.76 0.88
CA CYS A 28 6.13 7.88 -0.54
C CYS A 28 5.92 9.32 -1.06
N HIS A 29 4.76 9.92 -0.74
CA HIS A 29 4.42 11.27 -1.18
C HIS A 29 5.36 12.33 -0.58
N SER A 30 5.82 12.14 0.67
CA SER A 30 6.80 13.04 1.31
C SER A 30 8.16 13.05 0.59
N LEU A 31 8.48 11.96 -0.11
CA LEU A 31 9.68 11.81 -0.93
C LEU A 31 9.43 12.16 -2.41
N GLY A 32 8.24 12.68 -2.74
CA GLY A 32 7.86 13.01 -4.12
C GLY A 32 7.65 11.80 -5.01
N VAL A 33 7.33 10.62 -4.45
CA VAL A 33 7.11 9.37 -5.20
C VAL A 33 5.62 9.01 -5.18
N MET A 34 5.03 8.83 -6.35
CA MET A 34 3.70 8.26 -6.53
C MET A 34 3.83 6.78 -6.87
N HIS A 35 3.18 5.90 -6.11
CA HIS A 35 3.28 4.45 -6.34
C HIS A 35 2.58 3.98 -7.62
N ARG A 36 1.39 4.53 -7.90
CA ARG A 36 0.53 4.27 -9.08
C ARG A 36 -0.04 2.84 -9.24
N ASP A 37 0.20 1.93 -8.30
CA ASP A 37 -0.35 0.56 -8.33
C ASP A 37 -0.61 0.03 -6.91
N LEU A 38 -1.47 0.72 -6.16
CA LEU A 38 -1.82 0.31 -4.81
C LEU A 38 -2.92 -0.75 -4.85
N LYS A 39 -2.56 -1.98 -4.47
CA LYS A 39 -3.47 -3.13 -4.40
C LYS A 39 -2.99 -4.11 -3.31
N PRO A 40 -3.87 -4.94 -2.73
CA PRO A 40 -3.50 -5.83 -1.63
C PRO A 40 -2.25 -6.70 -1.90
N GLU A 41 -2.08 -7.15 -3.13
CA GLU A 41 -0.96 -7.99 -3.58
C GLU A 41 0.40 -7.29 -3.42
N ASN A 42 0.41 -5.96 -3.50
CA ASN A 42 1.62 -5.15 -3.34
C ASN A 42 1.93 -4.80 -1.87
N PHE A 43 1.18 -5.37 -0.91
CA PHE A 43 1.44 -5.23 0.52
C PHE A 43 1.73 -6.59 1.16
N LEU A 44 3.01 -6.83 1.46
CA LEU A 44 3.46 -8.10 2.02
C LEU A 44 3.88 -7.93 3.48
N PHE A 45 3.52 -8.91 4.30
CA PHE A 45 4.11 -9.07 5.62
C PHE A 45 5.50 -9.68 5.47
N VAL A 46 6.49 -9.15 6.21
CA VAL A 46 7.90 -9.61 6.14
C VAL A 46 8.05 -11.09 6.51
N ASN A 47 7.15 -11.60 7.33
CA ASN A 47 7.09 -12.99 7.81
C ASN A 47 5.67 -13.30 8.35
N GLU A 48 5.47 -14.54 8.81
CA GLU A 48 4.16 -15.07 9.25
C GLU A 48 3.72 -14.64 10.67
N LYS A 49 4.58 -13.99 11.47
CA LYS A 49 4.26 -13.61 12.86
C LYS A 49 3.14 -12.56 12.93
N GLU A 50 2.33 -12.56 13.99
CA GLU A 50 1.18 -11.66 14.16
C GLU A 50 1.55 -10.18 14.00
N GLU A 51 2.64 -9.78 14.63
CA GLU A 51 3.17 -8.41 14.63
C GLU A 51 4.17 -8.14 13.49
N SER A 52 4.15 -8.98 12.45
CA SER A 52 5.04 -8.83 11.30
C SER A 52 4.78 -7.49 10.61
N PRO A 53 5.82 -6.69 10.31
CA PRO A 53 5.66 -5.43 9.59
C PRO A 53 5.05 -5.66 8.20
N LEU A 54 4.12 -4.79 7.80
CA LEU A 54 3.63 -4.70 6.44
C LEU A 54 4.60 -3.83 5.61
N LYS A 55 4.93 -4.28 4.41
CA LYS A 55 5.81 -3.59 3.46
C LYS A 55 5.12 -3.49 2.11
N THR A 56 5.24 -2.32 1.50
CA THR A 56 4.85 -2.14 0.11
C THR A 56 5.97 -2.62 -0.80
N ILE A 57 5.59 -3.32 -1.87
CA ILE A 57 6.46 -3.83 -2.90
C ILE A 57 6.00 -3.32 -4.27
N ASP A 58 6.84 -3.53 -5.28
CA ASP A 58 6.57 -3.23 -6.69
C ASP A 58 6.37 -1.74 -7.01
N PHE A 59 7.50 -1.04 -7.11
CA PHE A 59 7.57 0.33 -7.60
C PHE A 59 7.76 0.40 -9.13
N GLY A 60 7.50 -0.69 -9.87
CA GLY A 60 7.73 -0.75 -11.32
C GLY A 60 6.90 0.27 -12.11
N LEU A 61 5.72 0.62 -11.60
CA LEU A 61 4.89 1.68 -12.13
C LEU A 61 5.07 3.01 -11.38
N SER A 62 5.99 3.15 -10.44
CA SER A 62 6.12 4.41 -9.69
C SER A 62 6.69 5.56 -10.52
N MET A 63 6.43 6.78 -10.08
CA MET A 63 6.90 8.00 -10.74
C MET A 63 7.19 9.10 -9.73
N PHE A 64 8.20 9.93 -10.01
CA PHE A 64 8.42 11.14 -9.24
C PHE A 64 7.43 12.24 -9.66
N PHE A 65 6.94 13.00 -8.70
CA PHE A 65 6.03 14.13 -8.93
C PHE A 65 6.38 15.33 -8.07
N LYS A 66 5.96 16.50 -8.53
CA LYS A 66 5.98 17.76 -7.79
C LYS A 66 4.56 18.33 -7.68
N PRO A 67 4.28 19.17 -6.68
CA PRO A 67 3.01 19.88 -6.60
C PRO A 67 2.74 20.67 -7.88
N GLY A 68 1.58 20.42 -8.49
CA GLY A 68 1.16 21.06 -9.75
C GLY A 68 1.38 20.22 -11.01
N ASP A 69 2.10 19.10 -10.93
CA ASP A 69 2.24 18.19 -12.06
C ASP A 69 0.90 17.53 -12.41
N MET A 70 0.63 17.42 -13.72
CA MET A 70 -0.55 16.77 -14.27
C MET A 70 -0.13 15.50 -15.01
N PHE A 71 -0.79 14.38 -14.72
CA PHE A 71 -0.49 13.08 -15.33
C PHE A 71 -1.72 12.57 -16.09
N SER A 72 -1.52 12.12 -17.33
CA SER A 72 -2.59 11.63 -18.22
C SER A 72 -2.46 10.16 -18.59
N ASP A 73 -1.39 9.50 -18.16
CA ASP A 73 -1.17 8.08 -18.45
C ASP A 73 -2.19 7.21 -17.72
N VAL A 74 -2.76 6.23 -18.43
CA VAL A 74 -3.57 5.18 -17.81
C VAL A 74 -2.61 4.10 -17.32
N VAL A 75 -2.44 4.03 -15.99
CA VAL A 75 -1.55 3.08 -15.32
C VAL A 75 -2.25 2.47 -14.11
N GLY A 76 -1.84 1.26 -13.75
CA GLY A 76 -2.41 0.48 -12.65
C GLY A 76 -2.74 -0.93 -13.11
N SER A 77 -3.33 -1.71 -12.21
CA SER A 77 -3.80 -3.07 -12.51
C SER A 77 -5.23 -3.05 -13.09
N PRO A 78 -5.60 -4.05 -13.92
CA PRO A 78 -6.95 -4.20 -14.48
C PRO A 78 -8.08 -4.30 -13.44
#